data_AF-A0A2D6BL36-F1
#
_entry.id   AF-A0A2D6BL36-F1
#
_cell.length_a   1.000
_cell.length_b   1.000
_cell.length_c   1.000
_cell.angle_alpha   90.00
_cell.angle_beta   90.00
_cell.angle_gamma   90.00
#
_symmetry.space_group_name_H-M   'P 1'
#
loop_
_entity.id
_entity.type
_entity.pdbx_description
1 polymer ?
#
loop_
_entity_poly.entity_id
_entity_poly.type
_entity_poly.pdbx_seq_one_letter_code
_entity_poly.pdbx_strand_id
1 'polypeptide(L)'
;MAWAPLRILPALAGFLVAAAALAADTPGSADHPLVSRYRGSSISAYEVREFDRFVLPLGQLARASRGGGLADQAELEGRVIRISYALPPERSSLEVFRNYRAELSDGGFELLFECSGKACGSSYHWSNDVLVRG
;
A
#
# COMPACT_ATOMS: atom_id res chain seq x y z
N MET A 1 -76.23 10.43 -4.32
CA MET A 1 -74.90 10.86 -3.80
C MET A 1 -74.25 9.68 -3.11
N ALA A 2 -73.22 9.08 -3.70
CA ALA A 2 -72.37 8.09 -3.04
C ALA A 2 -70.92 8.53 -3.28
N TRP A 3 -70.21 8.87 -2.20
CA TRP A 3 -68.82 9.31 -2.23
C TRP A 3 -67.90 8.11 -2.00
N ALA A 4 -66.97 7.85 -2.91
CA ALA A 4 -65.92 6.84 -2.72
C ALA A 4 -64.77 7.44 -1.91
N PRO A 5 -64.19 6.74 -0.91
CA PRO A 5 -63.03 7.23 -0.19
C PRO A 5 -61.76 6.98 -1.02
N LEU A 6 -61.05 8.06 -1.33
CA LEU A 6 -59.74 8.05 -1.96
C LEU A 6 -58.73 7.40 -0.99
N ARG A 7 -58.31 6.16 -1.29
CA ARG A 7 -57.24 5.46 -0.57
C ARG A 7 -55.89 5.99 -1.06
N ILE A 8 -55.25 6.84 -0.25
CA ILE A 8 -53.89 7.30 -0.48
C ILE A 8 -52.94 6.15 -0.06
N LEU A 9 -52.30 5.49 -1.04
CA LEU A 9 -51.18 4.59 -0.77
C LEU A 9 -49.97 5.42 -0.32
N PRO A 10 -49.31 5.09 0.82
CA PRO A 10 -48.06 5.74 1.17
C PRO A 10 -46.96 5.22 0.22
N ALA A 11 -46.41 6.12 -0.58
CA ALA A 11 -45.22 5.83 -1.37
C ALA A 11 -44.05 5.62 -0.39
N LEU A 12 -43.59 4.36 -0.27
CA LEU A 12 -42.33 4.05 0.41
C LEU A 12 -41.19 4.69 -0.40
N ALA A 13 -40.72 5.85 0.06
CA ALA A 13 -39.48 6.45 -0.39
C ALA A 13 -38.31 5.59 0.11
N GLY A 14 -37.80 4.70 -0.76
CA GLY A 14 -36.62 3.90 -0.48
C GLY A 14 -35.38 4.79 -0.35
N PHE A 15 -34.85 4.88 0.86
CA PHE A 15 -33.58 5.55 1.14
C PHE A 15 -32.45 4.67 0.61
N LEU A 16 -31.93 4.99 -0.58
CA LEU A 16 -30.71 4.37 -1.12
C LEU A 16 -29.51 4.83 -0.27
N VAL A 17 -29.15 4.04 0.75
CA VAL A 17 -27.85 4.17 1.40
C VAL A 17 -26.81 3.70 0.38
N ALA A 18 -26.12 4.66 -0.24
CA ALA A 18 -24.92 4.38 -1.01
C ALA A 18 -23.83 3.90 -0.03
N ALA A 19 -23.70 2.58 0.14
CA ALA A 19 -22.55 2.02 0.83
C ALA A 19 -21.31 2.36 0.01
N ALA A 20 -20.41 3.15 0.58
CA ALA A 20 -19.08 3.35 0.01
C ALA A 20 -18.41 1.97 -0.04
N ALA A 21 -18.25 1.43 -1.25
CA ALA A 21 -17.56 0.18 -1.46
C ALA A 21 -16.08 0.37 -1.10
N LEU A 22 -15.70 -0.06 0.11
CA LEU A 22 -14.29 -0.27 0.44
C LEU A 22 -13.78 -1.39 -0.47
N ALA A 23 -12.68 -1.15 -1.17
CA ALA A 23 -12.02 -2.20 -1.94
C ALA A 23 -11.66 -3.34 -0.97
N ALA A 24 -12.11 -4.55 -1.28
CA ALA A 24 -11.84 -5.71 -0.43
C ALA A 24 -10.35 -6.07 -0.49
N ASP A 25 -9.81 -6.53 0.63
CA ASP A 25 -8.47 -7.09 0.70
C ASP A 25 -8.37 -8.37 -0.15
N THR A 26 -7.17 -8.64 -0.68
CA THR A 26 -6.84 -9.91 -1.32
C THR A 26 -7.14 -11.07 -0.36
N PRO A 27 -7.87 -12.13 -0.76
CA PRO A 27 -8.21 -13.24 0.14
C PRO A 27 -6.98 -13.89 0.79
N GLY A 28 -7.06 -14.18 2.09
CA GLY A 28 -5.95 -14.80 2.84
C GLY A 28 -4.81 -13.84 3.20
N SER A 29 -4.95 -12.55 2.89
CA SER A 29 -3.99 -11.53 3.32
C SER A 29 -4.26 -11.02 4.73
N ALA A 30 -3.22 -10.47 5.35
CA ALA A 30 -3.28 -9.82 6.65
C ALA A 30 -2.22 -8.70 6.70
N ASP A 31 -2.43 -7.72 7.58
CA ASP A 31 -1.43 -6.69 7.85
C ASP A 31 -0.20 -7.25 8.56
N HIS A 32 0.92 -6.54 8.41
CA HIS A 32 2.13 -6.87 9.15
C HIS A 32 1.95 -6.55 10.65
N PRO A 33 2.33 -7.42 11.58
CA PRO A 33 2.06 -7.22 13.01
C PRO A 33 2.79 -6.02 13.64
N LEU A 34 3.86 -5.53 12.99
CA LEU A 34 4.68 -4.41 13.50
C LEU A 34 4.34 -3.05 12.90
N VAL A 35 3.57 -2.99 11.80
CA VAL A 35 3.33 -1.75 11.05
C VAL A 35 1.88 -1.70 10.64
N SER A 36 1.17 -0.64 11.03
CA SER A 36 -0.22 -0.47 10.66
C SER A 36 -0.34 -0.06 9.20
N ARG A 37 -1.42 -0.48 8.53
CA ARG A 37 -1.72 0.06 7.20
C ARG A 37 -2.13 1.53 7.28
N TYR A 38 -1.88 2.28 6.22
CA TYR A 38 -2.45 3.60 6.05
C TYR A 38 -3.98 3.54 6.04
N ARG A 39 -4.66 4.40 6.80
CA ARG A 39 -6.12 4.36 6.95
C ARG A 39 -6.83 4.44 5.60
N GLY A 40 -7.75 3.51 5.37
CA GLY A 40 -8.57 3.44 4.15
C GLY A 40 -7.88 2.71 2.99
N SER A 41 -6.63 2.25 3.15
CA SER A 41 -6.00 1.39 2.16
C SER A 41 -6.52 -0.06 2.23
N SER A 42 -6.44 -0.76 1.11
CA SER A 42 -6.74 -2.19 1.00
C SER A 42 -5.53 -2.97 0.49
N ILE A 43 -5.42 -4.25 0.83
CA ILE A 43 -4.33 -5.13 0.37
C ILE A 43 -4.63 -5.59 -1.06
N SER A 44 -3.88 -5.07 -2.03
CA SER A 44 -4.02 -5.40 -3.45
C SER A 44 -3.13 -6.56 -3.91
N ALA A 45 -2.06 -6.85 -3.19
CA ALA A 45 -1.25 -8.06 -3.37
C ALA A 45 -0.61 -8.47 -2.05
N TYR A 46 -0.45 -9.78 -1.85
CA TYR A 46 0.09 -10.37 -0.64
C TYR A 46 0.92 -11.60 -0.98
N GLU A 47 2.15 -11.65 -0.48
CA GLU A 47 3.08 -12.77 -0.66
C GLU A 47 3.80 -13.05 0.65
N VAL A 48 3.88 -14.32 1.01
CA VAL A 48 4.66 -14.80 2.16
C VAL A 48 5.57 -15.92 1.70
N ARG A 49 6.86 -15.78 2.02
CA ARG A 49 7.87 -16.80 1.81
C ARG A 49 8.49 -17.11 3.15
N GLU A 50 8.34 -18.36 3.61
CA GLU A 50 8.78 -18.76 4.95
C GLU A 50 10.31 -18.71 5.11
N PHE A 51 11.04 -18.88 4.01
CA PHE A 51 12.48 -18.65 3.95
C PHE A 51 12.88 -18.22 2.54
N ASP A 52 13.49 -17.04 2.41
CA ASP A 52 14.05 -16.55 1.16
C ASP A 52 15.21 -15.59 1.44
N ARG A 53 15.94 -15.22 0.38
CA ARG A 53 16.85 -14.08 0.39
C ARG A 53 16.06 -12.79 0.17
N PHE A 54 16.50 -11.71 0.80
CA PHE A 54 16.04 -10.35 0.52
C PHE A 54 17.21 -9.38 0.37
N VAL A 55 17.26 -8.63 -0.73
CA VAL A 55 18.24 -7.56 -0.94
C VAL A 55 17.69 -6.24 -0.38
N LEU A 56 18.19 -5.82 0.78
CA LEU A 56 17.81 -4.57 1.42
C LEU A 56 18.56 -3.40 0.78
N PRO A 57 17.87 -2.44 0.14
CA PRO A 57 18.52 -1.28 -0.46
C PRO A 57 18.95 -0.26 0.59
N LEU A 58 20.25 0.08 0.58
CA LEU A 58 20.87 1.03 1.50
C LEU A 58 21.40 2.28 0.80
N GLY A 59 21.28 2.35 -0.53
CA GLY A 59 21.79 3.43 -1.34
C GLY A 59 21.01 3.70 -2.62
N GLN A 60 21.36 4.80 -3.29
CA GLN A 60 20.73 5.21 -4.55
C GLN A 60 20.85 4.11 -5.62
N LEU A 61 19.78 3.91 -6.39
CA LEU A 61 19.86 3.05 -7.57
C LEU A 61 20.62 3.77 -8.69
N ALA A 62 21.78 3.22 -9.04
CA ALA A 62 22.62 3.73 -10.11
C ALA A 62 21.92 3.57 -11.47
N ARG A 63 22.20 4.51 -12.38
CA ARG A 63 21.74 4.39 -13.77
C ARG A 63 22.41 3.18 -14.41
N ALA A 64 21.66 2.45 -15.26
CA ALA A 64 22.19 1.32 -16.03
C ALA A 64 23.46 1.68 -16.83
N SER A 65 23.56 2.92 -17.33
CA SER A 65 24.77 3.43 -18.02
C SER A 65 26.03 3.56 -17.14
N ARG A 66 25.91 3.36 -15.83
CA ARG A 66 27.01 3.41 -14.86
C ARG A 66 27.31 2.05 -14.20
N GLY A 67 26.98 0.95 -14.86
CA GLY A 67 27.21 -0.40 -14.33
C GLY A 67 26.04 -1.01 -13.57
N GLY A 68 24.94 -0.25 -13.36
CA GLY A 68 23.64 -0.75 -12.85
C GLY A 68 23.64 -1.25 -11.40
N GLY A 69 22.50 -1.12 -10.71
CA GLY A 69 22.30 -1.68 -9.36
C GLY A 69 22.30 -0.64 -8.24
N LEU A 70 22.15 -1.12 -7.00
CA LEU A 70 22.13 -0.27 -5.80
C LEU A 70 23.55 0.17 -5.45
N ALA A 71 23.71 1.45 -5.07
CA ALA A 71 25.01 1.98 -4.65
C ALA A 71 25.50 1.37 -3.33
N ASP A 72 24.58 0.93 -2.48
CA ASP A 72 24.83 0.15 -1.28
C ASP A 72 23.62 -0.76 -1.00
N GLN A 73 23.89 -1.95 -0.47
CA GLN A 73 22.88 -2.98 -0.20
C GLN A 73 23.37 -4.00 0.83
N ALA A 74 22.42 -4.62 1.53
CA ALA A 74 22.68 -5.80 2.36
C ALA A 74 21.87 -6.99 1.87
N GLU A 75 22.47 -8.19 1.88
CA GLU A 75 21.73 -9.44 1.68
C GLU A 75 21.29 -9.99 3.04
N LEU A 76 19.99 -10.24 3.17
CA LEU A 76 19.36 -10.84 4.35
C LEU A 76 18.73 -12.17 3.95
N GLU A 77 18.57 -13.08 4.91
CA GLU A 77 17.86 -14.34 4.70
C GLU A 77 16.87 -14.58 5.85
N GLY A 78 15.70 -15.12 5.52
CA GLY A 78 14.66 -15.43 6.50
C GLY A 78 13.26 -15.33 5.91
N ARG A 79 12.26 -15.14 6.78
CA ARG A 79 10.87 -15.01 6.36
C ARG A 79 10.63 -13.65 5.68
N VAL A 80 10.11 -13.66 4.46
CA VAL A 80 9.78 -12.45 3.69
C VAL A 80 8.27 -12.32 3.57
N ILE A 81 7.74 -11.18 4.03
CA ILE A 81 6.33 -10.81 3.89
C ILE A 81 6.26 -9.56 3.01
N ARG A 82 5.59 -9.66 1.87
CA ARG A 82 5.40 -8.54 0.93
C ARG A 82 3.92 -8.22 0.83
N ILE A 83 3.59 -6.97 1.14
CA ILE A 83 2.22 -6.45 1.14
C ILE A 83 2.17 -5.21 0.27
N SER A 84 1.33 -5.24 -0.77
CA SER A 84 1.03 -4.06 -1.58
C SER A 84 -0.31 -3.48 -1.17
N TYR A 85 -0.32 -2.19 -0.85
CA TYR A 85 -1.53 -1.47 -0.47
C TYR A 85 -2.02 -0.58 -1.61
N ALA A 86 -3.29 -0.70 -1.97
CA ALA A 86 -3.98 0.28 -2.80
C ALA A 86 -4.41 1.47 -1.94
N LEU A 87 -4.00 2.67 -2.34
CA LEU A 87 -4.29 3.90 -1.59
C LEU A 87 -5.66 4.47 -1.99
N PRO A 88 -6.37 5.16 -1.07
CA PRO A 88 -7.52 5.95 -1.44
C PRO A 88 -7.14 7.02 -2.48
N PRO A 89 -8.00 7.28 -3.48
CA PRO A 89 -7.66 8.14 -4.62
C PRO A 89 -7.38 9.60 -4.23
N GLU A 90 -7.90 10.06 -3.10
CA GLU A 90 -7.69 11.41 -2.57
C GLU A 90 -6.35 11.60 -1.83
N ARG A 91 -5.53 10.56 -1.70
CA ARG A 91 -4.27 10.59 -0.95
C ARG A 91 -3.07 10.66 -1.86
N SER A 92 -2.14 11.55 -1.52
CA SER A 92 -0.87 11.65 -2.25
C SER A 92 0.12 10.58 -1.78
N SER A 93 0.95 10.08 -2.69
CA SER A 93 2.04 9.16 -2.33
C SER A 93 3.03 9.78 -1.33
N LEU A 94 3.22 11.10 -1.38
CA LEU A 94 4.07 11.83 -0.44
C LEU A 94 3.49 11.84 0.98
N GLU A 95 2.19 12.07 1.12
CA GLU A 95 1.48 12.02 2.41
C GLU A 95 1.63 10.64 3.04
N VAL A 96 1.33 9.59 2.27
CA VAL A 96 1.42 8.21 2.74
C VAL A 96 2.85 7.83 3.11
N PHE A 97 3.83 8.22 2.28
CA PHE A 97 5.25 8.00 2.58
C PHE A 97 5.66 8.67 3.89
N ARG A 98 5.28 9.93 4.11
CA ARG A 98 5.63 10.66 5.34
C ARG A 98 4.93 10.09 6.58
N ASN A 99 3.69 9.60 6.43
CA ASN A 99 3.00 8.86 7.48
C ASN A 99 3.80 7.61 7.90
N TYR A 100 4.16 6.74 6.94
CA TYR A 100 4.94 5.54 7.23
C TYR A 100 6.32 5.87 7.81
N ARG A 101 7.00 6.89 7.30
CA ARG A 101 8.31 7.29 7.84
C ARG A 101 8.20 7.70 9.31
N ALA A 102 7.17 8.45 9.68
CA ALA A 102 6.90 8.85 11.06
C ALA A 102 6.52 7.65 11.93
N GLU A 103 5.56 6.83 11.50
CA GLU A 103 5.12 5.64 12.24
C GLU A 103 6.25 4.65 12.52
N LEU A 104 7.11 4.39 11.52
CA LEU A 104 8.30 3.56 11.69
C LEU A 104 9.28 4.20 12.68
N SER A 105 9.48 5.52 12.63
CA SER A 105 10.34 6.21 13.59
C SER A 105 9.81 6.11 15.02
N ASP A 106 8.51 6.35 15.21
CA ASP A 106 7.84 6.32 16.51
C ASP A 106 7.78 4.89 17.07
N GLY A 107 7.74 3.89 16.18
CA GLY A 107 7.88 2.46 16.51
C GLY A 107 9.31 2.03 16.85
N GLY A 108 10.28 2.93 16.86
CA GLY A 108 11.67 2.65 17.23
C GLY A 108 12.53 2.06 16.12
N PHE A 109 12.08 2.10 14.86
CA PHE A 109 12.89 1.67 13.72
C PHE A 109 13.97 2.71 13.38
N GLU A 110 15.13 2.21 12.97
CA GLU A 110 16.22 3.05 12.49
C GLU A 110 16.07 3.35 10.99
N LEU A 111 16.33 4.60 10.60
CA LEU A 111 16.36 4.98 9.18
C LEU A 111 17.70 4.62 8.56
N LEU A 112 17.72 3.53 7.80
CA LEU A 112 18.93 3.11 7.08
C LEU A 112 19.12 3.84 5.75
N PHE A 113 18.03 4.08 5.00
CA PHE A 113 18.08 4.78 3.72
C PHE A 113 16.74 5.45 3.38
N GLU A 114 16.81 6.67 2.84
CA GLU A 114 15.68 7.43 2.27
C GLU A 114 16.14 8.17 1.02
N CYS A 115 15.29 8.26 0.01
CA CYS A 115 15.53 9.05 -1.19
C CYS A 115 14.22 9.69 -1.68
N SER A 116 14.33 10.70 -2.53
CA SER A 116 13.16 11.27 -3.24
C SER A 116 13.50 11.69 -4.67
N GLY A 117 12.53 11.55 -5.57
CA GLY A 117 12.66 11.95 -6.98
C GLY A 117 13.92 11.38 -7.64
N LYS A 118 14.71 12.26 -8.26
CA LYS A 118 15.93 11.85 -8.99
C LYS A 118 17.00 11.23 -8.08
N ALA A 119 16.98 11.49 -6.78
CA ALA A 119 17.92 10.89 -5.83
C ALA A 119 17.66 9.38 -5.65
N CYS A 120 16.49 8.86 -5.99
CA CYS A 120 16.21 7.42 -5.94
C CYS A 120 16.74 6.65 -7.15
N GLY A 121 16.95 7.32 -8.29
CA GLY A 121 17.17 6.64 -9.57
C GLY A 121 15.85 6.39 -10.33
N SER A 122 15.80 5.32 -11.11
CA SER A 122 14.65 5.01 -11.98
C SER A 122 13.54 4.29 -11.22
N SER A 123 12.33 4.86 -11.19
CA SER A 123 11.15 4.22 -10.58
C SER A 123 10.81 2.87 -11.24
N TYR A 124 11.02 2.75 -12.55
CA TYR A 124 10.78 1.50 -13.27
C TYR A 124 11.62 0.34 -12.71
N HIS A 125 12.90 0.58 -12.45
CA HIS A 125 13.79 -0.45 -11.91
C HIS A 125 13.51 -0.72 -10.42
N TRP A 126 13.09 0.30 -9.65
CA TRP A 126 12.58 0.07 -8.30
C TRP A 126 11.38 -0.89 -8.31
N SER A 127 10.39 -0.65 -9.17
CA SER A 127 9.20 -1.49 -9.24
C SER A 127 9.44 -2.90 -9.77
N ASN A 128 10.40 -3.10 -10.70
CA ASN A 128 10.55 -4.40 -11.38
C ASN A 128 11.72 -5.24 -10.88
N ASP A 129 12.77 -4.60 -10.36
CA ASP A 129 14.02 -5.28 -10.03
C ASP A 129 14.31 -5.26 -8.52
N VAL A 130 13.94 -4.19 -7.81
CA VAL A 130 14.22 -4.07 -6.36
C VAL A 130 13.03 -4.57 -5.52
N LEU A 131 11.83 -4.06 -5.76
CA LEU A 131 10.68 -4.35 -4.89
C LEU A 131 9.96 -5.66 -5.21
N VAL A 132 10.05 -6.16 -6.46
CA VAL A 132 9.34 -7.36 -6.92
C VAL A 132 10.24 -8.60 -6.94
N ARG A 133 11.52 -8.46 -7.26
CA ARG A 133 12.48 -9.57 -7.37
C ARG A 133 13.40 -9.74 -6.16
N GLY A 134 13.35 -8.79 -5.22
CA GLY A 134 14.10 -8.80 -3.98
C GLY A 134 13.65 -9.90 -3.04
#